data_AF-A0A9P6K9U0-F1
#
_entry.id   AF-A0A9P6K9U0-F1
#
_cell.length_a   1.000
_cell.length_b   1.000
_cell.length_c   1.000
_cell.angle_alpha   90.00
_cell.angle_beta   90.00
_cell.angle_gamma   90.00
#
_symmetry.space_group_name_H-M   'P 1'
#
loop_
_entity.id
_entity.type
_entity.pdbx_description
1 polymer ?
#
loop_
_entity_poly.entity_id
_entity_poly.type
_entity_poly.pdbx_seq_one_letter_code
_entity_poly.pdbx_strand_id
1 'polypeptide(L)'
;MLRISSRRLWALLLLSVLFTTATHVSAQSTDASSPTSINFILPTPAPGTPQNPGNRTLSQCPGPLIANTQNLDISTCLGGCCIKCPAFEYFYEPNKISTILHAAYVTRQVSLGAAVFMVISYLLLPGKRSQPHISVLFLTVSLSLWFAAFDVMPGVNNACANEFEQSTGHNSKLCGIQGVLIIYFTQTCALWCSLLIYKLHLLAVWRADFIDRYYAWFTAFCWIFPLAFAIPVAVMNLAEYPGVGFSCLVSNEHLNTYLFYPTAVYIYPAILAHLITVAKMIH
;
A
#
# COMPACT_ATOMS: atom_id res chain seq x y z
N MET A 1 -15.50 29.15 -27.32
CA MET A 1 -14.30 28.56 -27.96
C MET A 1 -13.05 29.11 -27.28
N LEU A 2 -12.54 28.43 -26.26
CA LEU A 2 -11.25 28.74 -25.62
C LEU A 2 -10.23 27.69 -26.09
N ARG A 3 -9.33 28.07 -27.00
CA ARG A 3 -8.16 27.26 -27.38
C ARG A 3 -7.15 27.33 -26.25
N ILE A 4 -7.37 26.55 -25.19
CA ILE A 4 -6.33 26.28 -24.20
C ILE A 4 -5.24 25.47 -24.92
N SER A 5 -4.07 26.10 -25.10
CA SER A 5 -2.91 25.52 -25.77
C SER A 5 -2.54 24.19 -25.10
N SER A 6 -2.62 23.09 -25.86
CA SER A 6 -2.37 21.73 -25.37
C SER A 6 -1.02 21.63 -24.66
N ARG A 7 -0.03 22.43 -25.08
CA ARG A 7 1.31 22.47 -24.47
C ARG A 7 1.30 22.86 -22.99
N ARG A 8 0.38 23.72 -22.54
CA ARG A 8 0.26 24.09 -21.12
C ARG A 8 -0.44 23.01 -20.29
N LEU A 9 -1.35 22.26 -20.89
CA LEU A 9 -2.03 21.14 -20.24
C LEU A 9 -1.07 19.95 -20.05
N TRP A 10 -0.18 19.70 -21.03
CA TRP A 10 0.87 18.68 -20.94
C TRP A 10 1.96 19.02 -19.90
N ALA A 11 2.33 20.29 -19.76
CA ALA A 11 3.28 20.71 -18.72
C ALA A 11 2.71 20.53 -17.30
N LEU A 12 1.41 20.79 -17.10
CA LEU A 12 0.73 20.59 -15.82
C LEU A 12 0.54 19.11 -15.48
N LEU A 13 0.24 18.26 -16.48
CA LEU A 13 0.13 16.81 -16.30
C LEU A 13 1.49 16.15 -16.02
N LEU A 14 2.56 16.57 -16.71
CA LEU A 14 3.92 16.09 -16.43
C LEU A 14 4.40 16.52 -15.04
N LEU A 15 4.08 17.73 -14.57
CA LEU A 15 4.38 18.14 -13.20
C LEU A 15 3.61 17.30 -12.17
N SER A 16 2.34 16.95 -12.41
CA SER A 16 1.60 16.09 -11.48
C SER A 16 2.10 14.65 -11.41
N VAL A 17 2.63 14.09 -12.52
CA VAL A 17 3.19 12.73 -12.53
C VAL A 17 4.59 12.70 -11.90
N LEU A 18 5.38 13.78 -12.04
CA LEU A 18 6.68 13.92 -11.39
C LEU A 18 6.59 14.17 -9.88
N PHE A 19 5.50 14.73 -9.38
CA PHE A 19 5.32 14.91 -7.93
C PHE A 19 4.90 13.62 -7.21
N THR A 20 4.33 12.63 -7.89
CA THR A 20 3.95 11.35 -7.27
C THR A 20 5.08 10.32 -7.26
N THR A 21 6.17 10.53 -8.02
CA THR A 21 7.36 9.66 -8.01
C THR A 21 8.45 10.14 -7.05
N ALA A 22 8.23 11.24 -6.32
CA ALA A 22 9.14 11.76 -5.31
C ALA A 22 8.87 11.19 -3.90
N THR A 23 8.48 9.93 -3.78
CA THR A 23 8.76 9.12 -2.58
C THR A 23 9.60 7.93 -3.01
N HIS A 24 10.88 8.22 -3.27
CA HIS A 24 11.94 7.23 -3.34
C HIS A 24 12.08 6.61 -1.93
N VAL A 25 11.29 5.58 -1.64
CA VAL A 25 11.66 4.60 -0.62
C VAL A 25 12.56 3.62 -1.35
N SER A 26 13.86 3.86 -1.25
CA SER A 26 14.88 2.90 -1.65
C SER A 26 14.74 1.65 -0.78
N ALA A 27 13.97 0.67 -1.24
CA ALA A 27 14.10 -0.70 -0.78
C ALA A 27 15.40 -1.25 -1.40
N GLN A 28 16.50 -1.08 -0.67
CA GLN A 28 17.78 -1.66 -1.04
C GLN A 28 17.68 -3.17 -0.79
N SER A 29 17.45 -3.93 -1.85
CA SER A 29 17.59 -5.38 -1.87
C SER A 29 19.07 -5.73 -1.80
N THR A 30 19.57 -5.96 -0.60
CA THR A 30 20.80 -6.75 -0.41
C THR A 30 20.43 -8.22 -0.44
N ASP A 31 20.97 -8.93 -1.43
CA ASP A 31 21.04 -10.38 -1.49
C ASP A 31 21.51 -10.94 -0.13
N ALA A 32 20.72 -11.84 0.46
CA ALA A 32 21.17 -12.69 1.56
C ALA A 32 20.58 -14.09 1.38
N SER A 33 21.45 -14.96 0.88
CA SER A 33 21.38 -16.42 0.92
C SER A 33 21.02 -16.99 2.31
N SER A 34 20.12 -17.98 2.33
CA SER A 34 19.98 -19.07 3.33
C SER A 34 19.75 -18.73 4.82
N PRO A 35 19.04 -19.60 5.56
CA PRO A 35 18.61 -19.33 6.93
C PRO A 35 19.80 -19.50 7.87
N THR A 36 20.50 -18.40 8.14
CA THR A 36 21.44 -18.34 9.25
C THR A 36 20.74 -17.57 10.36
N SER A 37 20.48 -18.25 11.47
CA SER A 37 20.03 -17.65 12.72
C SER A 37 20.87 -16.41 13.04
N ILE A 38 20.31 -15.23 12.84
CA ILE A 38 20.92 -13.98 13.27
C ILE A 38 20.77 -13.94 14.79
N ASN A 39 21.75 -14.52 15.48
CA ASN A 39 21.95 -14.29 16.90
C ASN A 39 22.27 -12.80 17.07
N PHE A 40 21.26 -12.04 17.48
CA PHE A 40 21.39 -10.66 17.89
C PHE A 40 22.22 -10.63 19.19
N ILE A 41 23.54 -10.55 19.08
CA ILE A 41 24.44 -10.42 20.24
C ILE A 41 24.39 -8.94 20.67
N LEU A 42 23.56 -8.64 21.67
CA LEU A 42 23.65 -7.37 22.41
C LEU A 42 25.01 -7.28 23.13
N PRO A 43 25.54 -6.06 23.38
CA PRO A 43 26.79 -5.87 24.12
C PRO A 43 26.75 -6.64 25.44
N THR A 44 27.82 -7.40 25.70
CA THR A 44 28.00 -8.20 26.89
C THR A 44 27.80 -7.34 28.14
N PRO A 45 27.00 -7.77 29.13
CA PRO A 45 26.92 -7.07 30.40
C PRO A 45 28.31 -7.07 31.03
N ALA A 46 28.73 -5.92 31.55
CA ALA A 46 29.95 -5.81 32.34
C ALA A 46 29.97 -6.91 33.43
N PRO A 47 31.13 -7.50 33.74
CA PRO A 47 31.23 -8.60 34.69
C PRO A 47 30.88 -8.11 36.10
N GLY A 48 29.66 -8.37 36.52
CA GLY A 48 29.13 -8.02 37.83
C GLY A 48 28.17 -9.08 38.35
N THR A 49 28.71 -10.01 39.15
CA THR A 49 28.06 -10.91 40.12
C THR A 49 27.10 -12.00 39.61
N PRO A 50 27.19 -13.24 40.14
CA PRO A 50 26.28 -14.34 39.80
C PRO A 50 24.90 -14.08 40.42
N GLN A 51 23.90 -13.80 39.59
CA GLN A 51 22.51 -13.65 40.03
C GLN A 51 21.75 -14.97 39.93
N ASN A 52 21.25 -15.38 41.09
CA ASN A 52 20.38 -16.53 41.39
C ASN A 52 19.14 -16.57 40.45
N PRO A 53 18.69 -17.74 39.95
CA PRO A 53 17.65 -17.83 38.90
C PRO A 53 16.20 -17.73 39.41
N GLY A 54 15.98 -17.44 40.69
CA GLY A 54 14.65 -17.26 41.24
C GLY A 54 14.58 -15.91 41.95
N ASN A 55 13.57 -15.10 41.64
CA ASN A 55 13.22 -13.86 42.34
C ASN A 55 13.89 -12.54 41.88
N ARG A 56 14.16 -12.38 40.57
CA ARG A 56 14.26 -11.01 40.01
C ARG A 56 12.86 -10.42 39.95
N THR A 57 12.60 -9.43 40.79
CA THR A 57 11.42 -8.58 40.70
C THR A 57 11.27 -8.07 39.27
N LEU A 58 10.07 -8.21 38.73
CA LEU A 58 9.62 -7.88 37.37
C LEU A 58 9.69 -6.36 37.05
N SER A 59 10.57 -5.60 37.70
CA SER A 59 10.35 -4.18 37.98
C SER A 59 11.25 -3.20 37.22
N GLN A 60 12.24 -3.63 36.44
CA GLN A 60 13.09 -2.66 35.74
C GLN A 60 13.67 -3.17 34.43
N CYS A 61 12.87 -3.03 33.36
CA CYS A 61 13.35 -3.16 31.99
C CYS A 61 14.07 -1.85 31.59
N PRO A 62 15.24 -1.92 30.93
CA PRO A 62 15.84 -0.73 30.35
C PRO A 62 14.89 -0.17 29.28
N GLY A 63 14.60 1.13 29.32
CA GLY A 63 13.84 1.78 28.25
C GLY A 63 14.55 1.55 26.91
N PRO A 64 13.82 1.25 25.81
CA PRO A 64 12.37 1.37 25.58
C PRO A 64 11.52 0.13 25.94
N LEU A 65 12.08 -0.87 26.62
CA LEU A 65 11.35 -2.11 26.92
C LEU A 65 10.41 -1.96 28.13
N ILE A 66 9.27 -2.64 28.09
CA ILE A 66 8.28 -2.74 29.16
C ILE A 66 8.26 -4.16 29.76
N ALA A 67 7.85 -4.29 31.02
CA ALA A 67 7.81 -5.59 31.68
C ALA A 67 6.80 -6.55 31.03
N ASN A 68 7.20 -7.80 30.83
CA ASN A 68 6.36 -8.87 30.31
C ASN A 68 5.39 -9.35 31.41
N THR A 69 4.29 -8.63 31.60
CA THR A 69 3.28 -8.97 32.63
C THR A 69 2.49 -10.23 32.30
N GLN A 70 2.50 -10.67 31.05
CA GLN A 70 1.73 -11.81 30.55
C GLN A 70 2.58 -13.07 30.29
N ASN A 71 3.88 -13.03 30.57
CA ASN A 71 4.84 -14.11 30.26
C ASN A 71 4.69 -14.64 28.83
N LEU A 72 4.51 -13.74 27.86
CA LEU A 72 4.38 -14.07 26.45
C LEU A 72 5.74 -14.49 25.87
N ASP A 73 5.78 -15.59 25.12
CA ASP A 73 6.93 -16.07 24.36
C ASP A 73 6.77 -15.69 22.88
N ILE A 74 6.87 -14.39 22.60
CA ILE A 74 6.73 -13.80 21.26
C ILE A 74 8.04 -13.13 20.83
N SER A 75 8.24 -12.99 19.52
CA SER A 75 9.49 -12.43 18.95
C SER A 75 9.81 -10.99 19.38
N THR A 76 8.82 -10.26 19.90
CA THR A 76 8.97 -8.90 20.45
C THR A 76 9.39 -8.89 21.93
N CYS A 77 9.48 -10.05 22.58
CA CYS A 77 9.87 -10.21 23.96
C CYS A 77 11.24 -10.88 24.10
N LEU A 78 12.07 -10.38 25.02
CA LEU A 78 13.34 -10.95 25.41
C LEU A 78 13.30 -11.27 26.92
N GLY A 79 12.85 -12.48 27.25
CA GLY A 79 12.64 -12.92 28.63
C GLY A 79 11.54 -12.12 29.33
N GLY A 80 11.87 -11.44 30.42
CA GLY A 80 10.93 -10.66 31.23
C GLY A 80 10.59 -9.26 30.69
N CYS A 81 11.11 -8.88 29.52
CA CYS A 81 10.93 -7.53 28.95
C CYS A 81 10.52 -7.61 27.47
N CYS A 82 9.61 -6.75 27.03
CA CYS A 82 9.08 -6.70 25.66
C CYS A 82 9.14 -5.29 25.08
N ILE A 83 9.21 -5.18 23.75
CA ILE A 83 9.02 -3.89 23.07
C ILE A 83 7.52 -3.59 22.93
N LYS A 84 7.13 -2.35 23.23
CA LYS A 84 5.73 -1.92 23.11
C LYS A 84 5.33 -1.80 21.64
N CYS A 85 4.13 -2.24 21.31
CA CYS A 85 3.56 -2.06 19.98
C CYS A 85 3.06 -0.60 19.80
N PRO A 86 3.36 0.06 18.66
CA PRO A 86 4.05 -0.46 17.49
C PRO A 86 5.57 -0.27 17.57
N ALA A 87 6.33 -1.35 17.32
CA ALA A 87 7.77 -1.41 17.55
C ALA A 87 8.58 -0.37 16.75
N PHE A 88 8.11 0.00 15.56
CA PHE A 88 8.82 0.93 14.68
C PHE A 88 8.96 2.34 15.27
N GLU A 89 8.02 2.81 16.11
CA GLU A 89 8.09 4.16 16.70
C GLU A 89 9.27 4.33 17.67
N TYR A 90 9.78 3.22 18.24
CA TYR A 90 10.89 3.25 19.19
C TYR A 90 12.27 3.25 18.53
N PHE A 91 12.37 2.97 17.24
CA PHE A 91 13.63 3.05 16.49
C PHE A 91 13.94 4.47 16.00
N TYR A 92 12.99 5.40 16.11
CA TYR A 92 13.13 6.78 15.66
C TYR A 92 12.96 7.75 16.83
N GLU A 93 13.43 8.98 16.62
CA GLU A 93 13.27 10.06 17.60
C GLU A 93 11.78 10.31 17.87
N PRO A 94 11.37 10.53 19.14
CA PRO A 94 9.97 10.70 19.50
C PRO A 94 9.32 11.82 18.68
N ASN A 95 8.05 11.63 18.32
CA ASN A 95 7.21 12.55 17.53
C ASN A 95 7.58 12.74 16.04
N LYS A 96 8.73 12.26 15.55
CA LYS A 96 9.05 12.39 14.11
C LYS A 96 8.14 11.54 13.24
N ILE A 97 8.01 10.27 13.61
CA ILE A 97 7.22 9.29 12.86
C ILE A 97 5.73 9.62 12.93
N SER A 98 5.20 9.94 14.12
CA SER A 98 3.80 10.32 14.27
C SER A 98 3.43 11.55 13.42
N THR A 99 4.33 12.53 13.32
CA THR A 99 4.13 13.71 12.46
C THR A 99 4.04 13.32 10.98
N ILE A 100 4.94 12.44 10.50
CA ILE A 100 4.93 11.97 9.10
C ILE A 100 3.65 11.17 8.82
N LEU A 101 3.25 10.30 9.73
CA LEU A 101 2.03 9.50 9.59
C LEU A 101 0.76 10.37 9.61
N HIS A 102 0.73 11.39 10.46
CA HIS A 102 -0.36 12.37 10.49
C HIS A 102 -0.43 13.16 9.18
N ALA A 103 0.71 13.60 8.63
CA ALA A 103 0.76 14.28 7.34
C ALA A 103 0.27 13.38 6.19
N ALA A 104 0.68 12.10 6.18
CA ALA A 104 0.22 11.12 5.20
C ALA A 104 -1.30 10.86 5.32
N TYR A 105 -1.82 10.77 6.55
CA TYR A 105 -3.26 10.64 6.80
C TYR A 105 -4.04 11.84 6.24
N VAL A 106 -3.62 13.07 6.55
CA VAL A 106 -4.29 14.29 6.04
C VAL A 106 -4.25 14.34 4.51
N THR A 107 -3.09 14.05 3.91
CA THR A 107 -2.93 14.03 2.44
C THR A 107 -3.87 13.01 1.78
N ARG A 108 -4.03 11.86 2.42
CA ARG A 108 -4.94 10.80 1.97
C ARG A 108 -6.40 11.23 2.05
N GLN A 109 -6.81 11.91 3.13
CA GLN A 109 -8.18 12.45 3.25
C GLN A 109 -8.50 13.49 2.18
N VAL A 110 -7.57 14.41 1.92
CA VAL A 110 -7.75 15.44 0.88
C VAL A 110 -7.87 14.78 -0.50
N SER A 111 -7.05 13.77 -0.76
CA SER A 111 -7.05 13.01 -2.02
C SER A 111 -8.34 12.19 -2.20
N LEU A 112 -8.85 11.58 -1.13
CA LEU A 112 -10.15 10.91 -1.13
C LEU A 112 -11.28 11.90 -1.45
N GLY A 113 -11.30 13.07 -0.80
CA GLY A 113 -12.29 14.12 -1.06
C GLY A 113 -12.29 14.58 -2.52
N ALA A 114 -11.09 14.81 -3.09
CA ALA A 114 -10.95 15.16 -4.50
C ALA A 114 -11.42 14.04 -5.45
N ALA A 115 -11.07 12.78 -5.15
CA ALA A 115 -11.51 11.63 -5.94
C ALA A 115 -13.04 11.45 -5.90
N VAL A 116 -13.66 11.59 -4.73
CA VAL A 116 -15.13 11.52 -4.57
C VAL A 116 -15.80 12.67 -5.32
N PHE A 117 -15.27 13.89 -5.22
CA PHE A 117 -15.76 15.03 -6.00
C PHE A 117 -15.72 14.77 -7.51
N MET A 118 -14.64 14.16 -8.01
CA MET A 118 -14.53 13.75 -9.41
C MET A 118 -15.59 12.70 -9.79
N VAL A 119 -15.82 11.68 -8.94
CA VAL A 119 -16.88 10.69 -9.17
C VAL A 119 -18.26 11.36 -9.25
N ILE A 120 -18.59 12.24 -8.29
CA ILE A 120 -19.86 12.96 -8.28
C ILE A 120 -20.01 13.83 -9.54
N SER A 121 -18.95 14.54 -9.93
CA SER A 121 -18.94 15.37 -11.13
C SER A 121 -19.24 14.55 -12.40
N TYR A 122 -18.68 13.35 -12.50
CA TYR A 122 -18.97 12.44 -13.61
C TYR A 122 -20.40 11.86 -13.58
N LEU A 123 -20.97 11.64 -12.40
CA LEU A 123 -22.34 11.16 -12.25
C LEU A 123 -23.38 12.24 -12.59
N LEU A 124 -23.11 13.50 -12.26
CA LEU A 124 -24.01 14.63 -12.48
C LEU A 124 -24.03 15.14 -13.92
N LEU A 125 -23.06 14.78 -14.77
CA LEU A 125 -23.02 15.18 -16.18
C LEU A 125 -23.40 14.00 -17.10
N PRO A 126 -24.69 13.65 -17.23
CA PRO A 126 -25.16 12.52 -18.03
C PRO A 126 -24.94 12.69 -19.55
N GLY A 127 -24.69 13.92 -20.02
CA GLY A 127 -24.59 14.23 -21.44
C GLY A 127 -23.29 13.83 -22.14
N LYS A 128 -22.28 13.31 -21.42
CA LYS A 128 -20.95 13.01 -21.99
C LYS A 128 -20.43 11.61 -21.67
N ARG A 129 -21.34 10.63 -21.59
CA ARG A 129 -21.03 9.22 -21.34
C ARG A 129 -20.54 8.49 -22.59
N SER A 130 -19.64 9.12 -23.36
CA SER A 130 -18.93 8.48 -24.46
C SER A 130 -17.60 7.91 -23.98
N GLN A 131 -17.20 6.78 -24.54
CA GLN A 131 -15.84 6.27 -24.48
C GLN A 131 -14.87 7.40 -24.90
N PRO A 132 -13.86 7.81 -24.11
CA PRO A 132 -13.14 7.15 -23.01
C PRO A 132 -13.59 7.51 -21.58
N HIS A 133 -14.59 8.37 -21.40
CA HIS A 133 -14.93 8.95 -20.10
C HIS A 133 -15.42 7.91 -19.07
N ILE A 134 -16.00 6.80 -19.53
CA ILE A 134 -16.50 5.72 -18.66
C ILE A 134 -15.34 4.99 -17.95
N SER A 135 -14.23 4.74 -18.64
CA SER A 135 -13.08 4.05 -18.03
C SER A 135 -12.39 4.92 -16.98
N VAL A 136 -12.34 6.24 -17.21
CA VAL A 136 -11.85 7.20 -16.23
C VAL A 136 -12.75 7.25 -14.98
N LEU A 137 -14.07 7.15 -15.16
CA LEU A 137 -15.00 7.03 -14.04
C LEU A 137 -14.70 5.80 -13.19
N PHE A 138 -14.56 4.61 -13.81
CA PHE A 138 -14.25 3.39 -13.05
C PHE A 138 -12.87 3.41 -12.38
N LEU A 139 -11.86 4.00 -13.03
CA LEU A 139 -10.58 4.26 -12.39
C LEU A 139 -10.74 5.13 -11.14
N THR A 140 -11.49 6.23 -11.25
CA THR A 140 -11.68 7.17 -10.13
C THR A 140 -12.49 6.53 -9.00
N VAL A 141 -13.50 5.73 -9.32
CA VAL A 141 -14.26 4.92 -8.34
C VAL A 141 -13.32 3.95 -7.63
N SER A 142 -12.51 3.19 -8.37
CA SER A 142 -11.55 2.24 -7.79
C SER A 142 -10.52 2.93 -6.90
N LEU A 143 -10.02 4.09 -7.31
CA LEU A 143 -9.09 4.91 -6.53
C LEU A 143 -9.74 5.45 -5.24
N SER A 144 -11.00 5.89 -5.30
CA SER A 144 -11.74 6.33 -4.11
C SER A 144 -11.95 5.19 -3.11
N LEU A 145 -12.27 3.99 -3.60
CA LEU A 145 -12.42 2.80 -2.78
C LEU A 145 -11.08 2.33 -2.21
N TRP A 146 -9.98 2.48 -2.95
CA TRP A 146 -8.64 2.23 -2.47
C TRP A 146 -8.29 3.14 -1.29
N PHE A 147 -8.50 4.45 -1.41
CA PHE A 147 -8.28 5.38 -0.29
C PHE A 147 -9.16 5.05 0.92
N ALA A 148 -10.43 4.71 0.68
CA ALA A 148 -11.36 4.30 1.72
C ALA A 148 -10.91 2.99 2.41
N ALA A 149 -10.28 2.06 1.70
CA ALA A 149 -9.74 0.83 2.28
C ALA A 149 -8.67 1.12 3.35
N PHE A 150 -7.82 2.12 3.15
CA PHE A 150 -6.87 2.54 4.17
C PHE A 150 -7.55 3.21 5.39
N ASP A 151 -8.78 3.73 5.24
CA ASP A 151 -9.54 4.41 6.31
C ASP A 151 -10.48 3.51 7.10
N VAL A 152 -10.59 2.23 6.74
CA VAL A 152 -11.45 1.27 7.47
C VAL A 152 -11.16 1.30 8.98
N MET A 153 -9.89 1.49 9.37
CA MET A 153 -9.51 1.81 10.75
C MET A 153 -8.29 2.73 10.83
N PRO A 154 -8.44 3.99 11.26
CA PRO A 154 -7.31 4.85 11.58
C PRO A 154 -6.78 4.58 13.00
N GLY A 155 -5.45 4.54 13.15
CA GLY A 155 -4.77 4.66 14.44
C GLY A 155 -4.10 3.39 14.99
N VAL A 156 -3.62 3.50 16.24
CA VAL A 156 -2.79 2.48 16.90
C VAL A 156 -3.54 1.16 17.13
N ASN A 157 -4.85 1.22 17.37
CA ASN A 157 -5.71 0.05 17.57
C ASN A 157 -5.77 -0.89 16.35
N ASN A 158 -5.38 -0.39 15.16
CA ASN A 158 -5.32 -1.21 13.97
C ASN A 158 -3.95 -1.88 13.79
N ALA A 159 -2.88 -1.24 14.24
CA ALA A 159 -1.52 -1.76 14.15
C ALA A 159 -1.23 -2.80 15.25
N CYS A 160 -1.93 -2.71 16.39
CA CYS A 160 -1.66 -3.52 17.58
C CYS A 160 -2.93 -4.21 18.06
N ALA A 161 -2.87 -5.53 18.25
CA ALA A 161 -3.96 -6.29 18.86
C ALA A 161 -3.96 -6.13 20.39
N ASN A 162 -2.76 -6.09 20.98
CA ASN A 162 -2.49 -5.89 22.40
C ASN A 162 -1.29 -4.94 22.57
N GLU A 163 -0.95 -4.56 23.80
CA GLU A 163 0.21 -3.68 24.08
C GLU A 163 1.56 -4.26 23.59
N PHE A 164 1.64 -5.58 23.42
CA PHE A 164 2.85 -6.31 23.04
C PHE A 164 2.80 -6.91 21.62
N GLU A 165 1.59 -7.22 21.13
CA GLU A 165 1.38 -8.03 19.93
C GLU A 165 0.85 -7.18 18.77
N GLN A 166 1.49 -7.32 17.60
CA GLN A 166 1.08 -6.66 16.37
C GLN A 166 -0.20 -7.29 15.79
N SER A 167 -0.97 -6.48 15.09
CA SER A 167 -2.20 -6.91 14.44
C SER A 167 -1.89 -7.76 13.22
N THR A 168 -2.54 -8.93 13.15
CA THR A 168 -2.47 -9.92 12.07
C THR A 168 -3.90 -10.29 11.65
N GLY A 169 -4.06 -10.90 10.48
CA GLY A 169 -5.36 -11.36 9.98
C GLY A 169 -5.99 -12.41 10.89
N HIS A 170 -5.17 -13.11 11.70
CA HIS A 170 -5.63 -14.10 12.66
C HIS A 170 -6.14 -13.48 13.97
N ASN A 171 -5.44 -12.48 14.51
CA ASN A 171 -5.82 -11.88 15.79
C ASN A 171 -6.82 -10.70 15.64
N SER A 172 -6.85 -10.05 14.47
CA SER A 172 -7.72 -8.91 14.17
C SER A 172 -8.39 -9.08 12.81
N LYS A 173 -9.70 -9.37 12.83
CA LYS A 173 -10.51 -9.50 11.60
C LYS A 173 -10.48 -8.23 10.75
N LEU A 174 -10.40 -7.07 11.39
CA LEU A 174 -10.40 -5.77 10.71
C LEU A 174 -9.08 -5.54 9.96
N CYS A 175 -7.96 -5.98 10.53
CA CYS A 175 -6.65 -6.02 9.87
C CYS A 175 -6.68 -6.92 8.63
N GLY A 176 -7.28 -8.11 8.77
CA GLY A 176 -7.54 -9.05 7.66
C GLY A 176 -8.33 -8.41 6.52
N ILE A 177 -9.49 -7.82 6.84
CA ILE A 177 -10.36 -7.18 5.84
C ILE A 177 -9.65 -6.01 5.16
N GLN A 178 -8.96 -5.16 5.93
CA GLN A 178 -8.24 -4.02 5.37
C GLN A 178 -7.13 -4.47 4.40
N GLY A 179 -6.32 -5.46 4.78
CA GLY A 179 -5.25 -5.97 3.93
C GLY A 179 -5.79 -6.50 2.61
N VAL A 180 -6.88 -7.28 2.65
CA VAL A 180 -7.54 -7.82 1.44
C VAL A 180 -8.08 -6.70 0.54
N LEU A 181 -8.76 -5.70 1.11
CA LEU A 181 -9.32 -4.59 0.35
C LEU A 181 -8.22 -3.74 -0.31
N ILE A 182 -7.12 -3.48 0.40
CA ILE A 182 -5.99 -2.72 -0.16
C ILE A 182 -5.40 -3.47 -1.35
N ILE A 183 -5.13 -4.77 -1.25
CA ILE A 183 -4.61 -5.56 -2.37
C ILE A 183 -5.57 -5.53 -3.55
N TYR A 184 -6.86 -5.83 -3.30
CA TYR A 184 -7.88 -5.85 -4.33
C TYR A 184 -7.94 -4.54 -5.11
N PHE A 185 -8.14 -3.42 -4.41
CA PHE A 185 -8.29 -2.13 -5.07
C PHE A 185 -6.98 -1.59 -5.67
N THR A 186 -5.81 -1.97 -5.14
CA THR A 186 -4.53 -1.62 -5.78
C THR A 186 -4.45 -2.27 -7.16
N GLN A 187 -4.73 -3.58 -7.24
CA GLN A 187 -4.71 -4.32 -8.50
C GLN A 187 -5.79 -3.81 -9.46
N THR A 188 -7.02 -3.57 -9.00
CA THR A 188 -8.10 -3.01 -9.80
C THR A 188 -7.75 -1.63 -10.36
N CYS A 189 -7.23 -0.72 -9.52
CA CYS A 189 -6.84 0.63 -9.94
C CYS A 189 -5.75 0.58 -11.02
N ALA A 190 -4.76 -0.27 -10.85
CA ALA A 190 -3.64 -0.34 -11.76
C ALA A 190 -3.98 -1.04 -13.10
N LEU A 191 -4.92 -1.98 -13.12
CA LEU A 191 -5.53 -2.51 -14.35
C LEU A 191 -6.33 -1.44 -15.11
N TRP A 192 -7.17 -0.68 -14.40
CA TRP A 192 -7.92 0.42 -15.02
C TRP A 192 -6.99 1.50 -15.60
N CYS A 193 -5.91 1.83 -14.89
CA CYS A 193 -4.88 2.74 -15.38
C CYS A 193 -4.21 2.20 -16.65
N SER A 194 -3.81 0.93 -16.65
CA SER A 194 -3.20 0.28 -17.80
C SER A 194 -4.14 0.22 -19.00
N LEU A 195 -5.42 -0.10 -18.79
CA LEU A 195 -6.44 -0.13 -19.84
C LEU A 195 -6.63 1.25 -20.50
N LEU A 196 -6.61 2.34 -19.71
CA LEU A 196 -6.67 3.70 -20.24
C LEU A 196 -5.46 4.02 -21.13
N ILE A 197 -4.26 3.62 -20.71
CA ILE A 197 -3.03 3.83 -21.48
C ILE A 197 -3.08 3.04 -22.80
N TYR A 198 -3.45 1.75 -22.74
CA TYR A 198 -3.58 0.94 -23.95
C TYR A 198 -4.63 1.49 -24.91
N LYS A 199 -5.77 1.95 -24.38
CA LYS A 199 -6.80 2.57 -25.21
C LYS A 199 -6.29 3.81 -25.93
N LEU A 200 -5.56 4.68 -25.24
CA LEU A 200 -4.92 5.84 -25.88
C LEU A 200 -3.93 5.40 -26.97
N HIS A 201 -3.11 4.39 -26.70
CA HIS A 201 -2.12 3.88 -27.65
C HIS A 201 -2.77 3.32 -28.92
N LEU A 202 -3.79 2.44 -28.78
CA LEU A 202 -4.49 1.82 -29.90
C LEU A 202 -5.20 2.85 -30.77
N LEU A 203 -5.83 3.86 -30.16
CA LEU A 203 -6.50 4.93 -30.89
C LEU A 203 -5.51 5.85 -31.61
N ALA A 204 -4.40 6.23 -30.95
CA ALA A 204 -3.45 7.18 -31.50
C ALA A 204 -2.54 6.56 -32.59
N VAL A 205 -1.99 5.36 -32.33
CA VAL A 205 -0.97 4.75 -33.20
C VAL A 205 -1.62 3.86 -34.27
N TRP A 206 -2.60 3.04 -33.89
CA TRP A 206 -3.22 2.07 -34.81
C TRP A 206 -4.61 2.48 -35.31
N ARG A 207 -5.20 3.56 -34.78
CA ARG A 207 -6.58 4.00 -35.09
C ARG A 207 -7.59 2.85 -35.00
N ALA A 208 -7.40 1.96 -34.02
CA ALA A 208 -8.19 0.76 -33.87
C ALA A 208 -9.11 0.84 -32.64
N ASP A 209 -10.41 0.64 -32.84
CA ASP A 209 -11.43 0.68 -31.78
C ASP A 209 -11.63 -0.68 -31.10
N PHE A 210 -10.57 -1.47 -30.95
CA PHE A 210 -10.63 -2.85 -30.46
C PHE A 210 -11.16 -2.92 -29.00
N ILE A 211 -10.66 -2.05 -28.13
CA ILE A 211 -11.10 -1.99 -26.72
C ILE A 211 -12.56 -1.57 -26.60
N ASP A 212 -13.05 -0.69 -27.49
CA ASP A 212 -14.43 -0.23 -27.46
C ASP A 212 -15.41 -1.33 -27.89
N ARG A 213 -15.02 -2.16 -28.87
CA ARG A 213 -15.81 -3.32 -29.30
C ARG A 213 -16.00 -4.36 -28.18
N TYR A 214 -14.96 -4.59 -27.37
CA TYR A 214 -14.96 -5.60 -26.30
C TYR A 214 -14.98 -4.99 -24.90
N TYR A 215 -15.51 -3.78 -24.76
CA TYR A 215 -15.41 -3.01 -23.52
C TYR A 215 -16.00 -3.72 -22.29
N ALA A 216 -17.14 -4.41 -22.47
CA ALA A 216 -17.77 -5.17 -21.39
C ALA A 216 -16.88 -6.29 -20.86
N TRP A 217 -16.16 -6.96 -21.76
CA TRP A 217 -15.22 -8.04 -21.40
C TRP A 217 -14.02 -7.49 -20.64
N PHE A 218 -13.41 -6.40 -21.09
CA PHE A 218 -12.31 -5.74 -20.37
C PHE A 218 -12.75 -5.17 -19.01
N THR A 219 -13.97 -4.66 -18.92
CA THR A 219 -14.54 -4.18 -17.65
C THR A 219 -14.69 -5.33 -16.67
N ALA A 220 -15.28 -6.45 -17.09
CA ALA A 220 -15.39 -7.65 -16.26
C ALA A 220 -14.00 -8.15 -15.84
N PHE A 221 -13.03 -8.15 -16.75
CA PHE A 221 -11.64 -8.52 -16.45
C PHE A 221 -11.03 -7.62 -15.38
N CYS A 222 -11.14 -6.29 -15.47
CA CYS A 222 -10.56 -5.36 -14.50
C CYS A 222 -11.14 -5.51 -13.08
N TRP A 223 -12.39 -5.97 -12.94
CA TRP A 223 -13.02 -6.19 -11.62
C TRP A 223 -12.82 -7.60 -11.06
N ILE A 224 -12.86 -8.62 -11.93
CA ILE A 224 -12.81 -10.03 -11.52
C ILE A 224 -11.37 -10.51 -11.39
N PHE A 225 -10.46 -10.14 -12.30
CA PHE A 225 -9.08 -10.61 -12.28
C PHE A 225 -8.33 -10.28 -10.97
N PRO A 226 -8.47 -9.08 -10.37
CA PRO A 226 -7.90 -8.77 -9.05
C PRO A 226 -8.37 -9.70 -7.92
N LEU A 227 -9.55 -10.31 -8.02
CA LEU A 227 -10.02 -11.27 -7.01
C LEU A 227 -9.12 -12.50 -6.92
N ALA A 228 -8.46 -12.90 -8.03
CA ALA A 228 -7.53 -14.02 -8.03
C ALA A 228 -6.34 -13.81 -7.07
N PHE A 229 -5.97 -12.55 -6.80
CA PHE A 229 -4.91 -12.20 -5.85
C PHE A 229 -5.46 -11.89 -4.45
N ALA A 230 -6.66 -11.30 -4.37
CA ALA A 230 -7.28 -10.95 -3.09
C ALA A 230 -7.83 -12.17 -2.32
N ILE A 231 -8.40 -13.18 -3.02
CA ILE A 231 -8.99 -14.36 -2.39
C ILE A 231 -7.95 -15.19 -1.63
N PRO A 232 -6.77 -15.54 -2.19
CA PRO A 232 -5.75 -16.27 -1.43
C PRO A 232 -5.30 -15.55 -0.17
N VAL A 233 -5.13 -14.22 -0.23
CA VAL A 233 -4.78 -13.40 0.94
C VAL A 233 -5.86 -13.49 2.02
N ALA A 234 -7.14 -13.46 1.62
CA ALA A 234 -8.26 -13.55 2.54
C ALA A 234 -8.37 -14.95 3.20
N VAL A 235 -8.23 -16.02 2.40
CA VAL A 235 -8.37 -17.41 2.88
C VAL A 235 -7.24 -17.78 3.83
N MET A 236 -6.01 -17.37 3.49
CA MET A 236 -4.81 -17.70 4.26
C MET A 236 -4.52 -16.69 5.39
N ASN A 237 -5.35 -15.64 5.53
CA ASN A 237 -5.17 -14.57 6.54
C ASN A 237 -3.77 -13.94 6.56
N LEU A 238 -3.17 -13.76 5.37
CA LEU A 238 -1.79 -13.26 5.20
C LEU A 238 -1.63 -11.75 5.48
N ALA A 239 -2.65 -11.12 6.06
CA ALA A 239 -2.60 -9.70 6.40
C ALA A 239 -1.84 -9.52 7.71
N GLU A 240 -0.84 -8.65 7.73
CA GLU A 240 -0.02 -8.34 8.88
C GLU A 240 0.30 -6.85 8.88
N TYR A 241 0.63 -6.32 10.05
CA TYR A 241 1.14 -4.97 10.17
C TYR A 241 2.60 -4.90 9.66
N PRO A 242 2.90 -4.19 8.55
CA PRO A 242 4.24 -4.22 7.94
C PRO A 242 5.27 -3.35 8.67
N GLY A 243 4.92 -2.68 9.77
CA GLY A 243 5.82 -1.74 10.46
C GLY A 243 5.84 -0.33 9.89
N VAL A 244 4.99 -0.03 8.90
CA VAL A 244 4.89 1.30 8.28
C VAL A 244 3.43 1.74 8.19
N GLY A 245 3.13 2.94 8.67
CA GLY A 245 1.76 3.44 8.69
C GLY A 245 0.92 2.89 9.84
N PHE A 246 -0.40 3.05 9.72
CA PHE A 246 -1.40 2.46 10.63
C PHE A 246 -2.29 1.45 9.89
N SER A 247 -1.85 0.94 8.75
CA SER A 247 -2.67 0.09 7.88
C SER A 247 -2.08 -1.30 7.79
N CYS A 248 -2.94 -2.29 7.87
CA CYS A 248 -2.57 -3.68 7.64
C CYS A 248 -2.39 -3.94 6.15
N LEU A 249 -1.33 -4.67 5.81
CA LEU A 249 -0.98 -5.04 4.45
C LEU A 249 -0.71 -6.54 4.39
N VAL A 250 -0.41 -7.10 3.23
CA VAL A 250 0.08 -8.49 3.16
C VAL A 250 1.46 -8.58 3.81
N SER A 251 1.72 -9.68 4.51
CA SER A 251 3.02 -10.01 5.10
C SER A 251 4.17 -9.77 4.12
N ASN A 252 5.30 -9.26 4.61
CA ASN A 252 6.44 -8.88 3.77
C ASN A 252 6.96 -10.04 2.90
N GLU A 253 6.86 -11.28 3.38
CA GLU A 253 7.26 -12.48 2.64
C GLU A 253 6.39 -12.74 1.41
N HIS A 254 5.10 -12.39 1.48
CA HIS A 254 4.12 -12.63 0.44
C HIS A 254 3.76 -11.38 -0.36
N LEU A 255 4.16 -10.19 0.11
CA LEU A 255 3.83 -8.91 -0.47
C LEU A 255 4.29 -8.80 -1.93
N ASN A 256 5.50 -9.27 -2.24
CA ASN A 256 6.02 -9.28 -3.61
C ASN A 256 5.16 -10.12 -4.56
N THR A 257 4.71 -11.27 -4.08
CA THR A 257 3.92 -12.24 -4.86
C THR A 257 2.52 -11.74 -5.19
N TYR A 258 1.83 -11.13 -4.23
CA TYR A 258 0.43 -10.73 -4.41
C TYR A 258 0.24 -9.28 -4.82
N LEU A 259 1.20 -8.39 -4.52
CA LEU A 259 1.12 -6.97 -4.85
C LEU A 259 2.04 -6.61 -6.01
N PHE A 260 3.36 -6.70 -5.80
CA PHE A 260 4.32 -6.09 -6.72
C PHE A 260 4.47 -6.82 -8.06
N TYR A 261 4.60 -8.14 -8.07
CA TYR A 261 4.76 -8.89 -9.32
C TYR A 261 3.55 -8.76 -10.27
N PRO A 262 2.30 -8.97 -9.81
CA PRO A 262 1.15 -8.79 -10.69
C PRO A 262 1.07 -7.35 -11.21
N THR A 263 1.33 -6.37 -10.35
CA THR A 263 1.32 -4.95 -10.73
C THR A 263 2.35 -4.59 -11.77
N ALA A 264 3.57 -5.08 -11.61
CA ALA A 264 4.63 -4.93 -12.59
C ALA A 264 4.23 -5.48 -13.97
N VAL A 265 3.62 -6.67 -14.01
CA VAL A 265 3.30 -7.38 -15.26
C VAL A 265 2.39 -6.56 -16.19
N TYR A 266 1.41 -5.82 -15.67
CA TYR A 266 0.54 -5.01 -16.53
C TYR A 266 0.97 -3.53 -16.64
N ILE A 267 1.66 -2.97 -15.64
CA ILE A 267 2.14 -1.57 -15.69
C ILE A 267 3.32 -1.42 -16.67
N TYR A 268 4.32 -2.30 -16.64
CA TYR A 268 5.49 -2.17 -17.52
C TYR A 268 5.14 -2.10 -19.01
N PRO A 269 4.32 -3.02 -19.57
CA PRO A 269 3.91 -2.92 -20.96
C PRO A 269 3.03 -1.69 -21.23
N ALA A 270 2.26 -1.21 -20.25
CA ALA A 270 1.49 0.03 -20.41
C ALA A 270 2.41 1.24 -20.53
N ILE A 271 3.44 1.34 -19.67
CA ILE A 271 4.46 2.40 -19.75
C ILE A 271 5.17 2.34 -21.10
N LEU A 272 5.57 1.16 -21.57
CA LEU A 272 6.21 1.01 -22.88
C LEU A 272 5.30 1.48 -24.02
N ALA A 273 4.01 1.09 -24.00
CA ALA A 273 3.03 1.56 -24.98
C ALA A 273 2.86 3.09 -24.92
N HIS A 274 2.87 3.67 -23.72
CA HIS A 274 2.81 5.13 -23.55
C HIS A 274 4.02 5.83 -24.19
N LEU A 275 5.23 5.33 -23.94
CA LEU A 275 6.47 5.87 -24.52
C LEU A 275 6.45 5.78 -26.06
N ILE A 276 6.01 4.66 -26.63
CA ILE A 276 5.86 4.51 -28.09
C ILE A 276 4.84 5.50 -28.64
N THR A 277 3.71 5.70 -27.94
CA THR A 277 2.69 6.68 -28.35
C THR A 277 3.27 8.08 -28.42
N VAL A 278 4.00 8.49 -27.38
CA VAL A 278 4.64 9.82 -27.34
C VAL A 278 5.68 9.96 -28.46
N ALA A 279 6.55 8.96 -28.64
CA ALA A 279 7.56 8.98 -29.70
C ALA A 279 6.93 9.11 -31.09
N LYS A 280 5.83 8.39 -31.36
CA LYS A 280 5.09 8.46 -32.63
C LYS A 280 4.31 9.75 -32.85
N MET A 281 3.99 10.51 -31.80
CA MET A 281 3.34 11.82 -31.95
C MET A 281 4.34 12.96 -32.18
N ILE A 282 5.60 12.76 -31.80
CA ILE A 282 6.66 13.76 -31.99
C ILE A 282 7.20 13.71 -33.43
N HIS A 283 7.27 12.52 -34.03
CA HIS A 283 7.70 12.29 -35.41
C HIS A 283 6.52 12.32 -36.39
#